data_AF-A0A656JNP2-F1
#
_entry.id   AF-A0A656JNP2-F1
#
_cell.length_a   1.000
_cell.length_b   1.000
_cell.length_c   1.000
_cell.angle_alpha   90.00
_cell.angle_beta   90.00
_cell.angle_gamma   90.00
#
_symmetry.space_group_name_H-M   'P 1'
#
loop_
_entity.id
_entity.type
_entity.pdbx_description
1 polymer ?
#
loop_
_entity_poly.entity_id
_entity_poly.type
_entity_poly.pdbx_seq_one_letter_code
_entity_poly.pdbx_strand_id
1 'polypeptide(L)'
;MEEVIEQLREANEPVPVPLELPDEDQLVEIEEQLFINIPFVFKEFLLTVSDVVYGSLEPVTVTDPQSHTYLPDVAATAWDLGVPRELIP
;
A
#
# COMPACT_ATOMS: atom_id res chain seq x y z
N MET A 1 -14.44 -9.82 6.06
CA MET A 1 -13.15 -9.16 5.79
C MET A 1 -12.02 -10.10 6.13
N GLU A 2 -12.03 -10.70 7.32
CA GLU A 2 -11.09 -11.75 7.74
C GLU A 2 -10.91 -12.89 6.71
N GLU A 3 -11.98 -13.45 6.15
CA GLU A 3 -11.89 -14.50 5.11
C GLU A 3 -11.09 -14.06 3.86
N VAL A 4 -11.20 -12.78 3.47
CA VAL A 4 -10.49 -12.26 2.29
C VAL A 4 -9.03 -12.00 2.61
N ILE A 5 -8.73 -11.54 3.83
CA ILE A 5 -7.36 -11.39 4.32
C ILE A 5 -6.68 -12.77 4.34
N GLU A 6 -7.34 -13.77 4.91
CA GLU A 6 -6.82 -15.15 4.95
C GLU A 6 -6.57 -15.68 3.54
N GLN A 7 -7.51 -15.50 2.62
CA GLN A 7 -7.34 -15.91 1.23
C GLN A 7 -6.11 -15.26 0.56
N LEU A 8 -5.88 -13.96 0.76
CA LEU A 8 -4.71 -13.27 0.22
C LEU A 8 -3.41 -13.78 0.86
N ARG A 9 -3.43 -14.02 2.18
CA ARG A 9 -2.28 -14.55 2.92
C ARG A 9 -1.88 -15.95 2.46
N GLU A 10 -2.85 -16.83 2.27
CA GLU A 10 -2.61 -18.19 1.78
C GLU A 10 -2.14 -18.22 0.32
N ALA A 11 -2.59 -17.26 -0.49
CA ALA A 11 -2.23 -17.16 -1.90
C ALA A 11 -0.90 -16.45 -2.15
N ASN A 12 -0.23 -15.94 -1.12
CA ASN A 12 1.00 -15.18 -1.25
C ASN A 12 2.11 -15.97 -1.97
N GLU A 13 2.69 -15.36 -2.99
CA GLU A 13 3.73 -15.96 -3.81
C GLU A 13 5.12 -15.70 -3.20
N PRO A 14 6.03 -16.69 -3.18
CA PRO A 14 7.37 -16.49 -2.67
C PRO A 14 8.20 -15.65 -3.66
N VAL A 15 8.79 -14.57 -3.16
CA VAL A 15 9.71 -13.70 -3.91
C VAL A 15 11.11 -13.74 -3.29
N PRO A 16 12.17 -13.35 -4.04
CA PRO A 16 13.55 -13.39 -3.52
C PRO A 16 13.76 -12.54 -2.26
N VAL A 17 13.09 -11.39 -2.18
CA VAL A 17 13.10 -10.50 -1.01
C VAL A 17 11.64 -10.27 -0.61
N PRO A 18 11.17 -10.86 0.49
CA PRO A 18 9.81 -10.65 0.98
C PRO A 18 9.56 -9.17 1.30
N LEU A 19 8.33 -8.72 1.03
CA LEU A 19 7.88 -7.39 1.43
C LEU A 19 7.59 -7.35 2.93
N GLU A 20 7.64 -6.15 3.51
CA GLU A 20 7.36 -5.92 4.92
C GLU A 20 6.00 -5.23 5.08
N LEU A 21 5.26 -5.66 6.10
CA LEU A 21 4.07 -4.95 6.56
C LEU A 21 4.47 -3.70 7.34
N PRO A 22 3.76 -2.58 7.12
CA PRO A 22 3.92 -1.42 7.97
C PRO A 22 3.31 -1.60 9.35
N ASP A 23 3.75 -0.78 10.29
CA ASP A 23 3.00 -0.48 11.51
C ASP A 23 2.16 0.82 11.37
N GLU A 24 1.43 1.16 12.43
CA GLU A 24 0.58 2.35 12.45
C GLU A 24 1.39 3.65 12.38
N ASP A 25 2.58 3.70 12.98
CA ASP A 25 3.43 4.89 13.00
C ASP A 25 3.94 5.21 11.59
N GLN A 26 4.34 4.18 10.83
CA GLN A 26 4.72 4.33 9.42
C GLN A 26 3.57 4.88 8.58
N LEU A 27 2.32 4.45 8.81
CA LEU A 27 1.18 5.01 8.09
C LEU A 27 0.92 6.49 8.43
N VAL A 28 1.14 6.90 9.69
CA VAL A 28 1.05 8.30 10.09
C VAL A 28 2.10 9.13 9.36
N GLU A 29 3.35 8.65 9.25
CA GLU A 29 4.40 9.33 8.48
C GLU A 29 3.99 9.52 7.00
N ILE A 30 3.33 8.53 6.39
CA ILE A 30 2.84 8.64 5.01
C ILE A 30 1.68 9.64 4.89
N GLU A 31 0.72 9.62 5.83
CA GLU A 31 -0.37 10.60 5.89
C GLU A 31 0.16 12.04 6.00
N GLU A 32 1.22 12.25 6.81
CA GLU A 32 1.89 13.53 6.97
C GLU A 32 2.65 13.96 5.70
N GLN A 33 3.44 13.06 5.11
CA GLN A 33 4.17 13.31 3.86
C GLN A 33 3.22 13.69 2.72
N LEU A 34 2.09 13.00 2.62
CA LEU A 34 1.08 13.23 1.61
C LEU A 34 0.06 14.30 2.01
N PHE A 35 0.11 14.85 3.21
CA PHE A 35 -0.85 15.82 3.71
C PHE A 35 -2.32 15.41 3.45
N ILE A 36 -2.64 14.13 3.64
CA ILE A 36 -3.96 13.54 3.39
C ILE A 36 -4.22 12.44 4.42
N ASN A 37 -5.49 12.28 4.81
CA ASN A 37 -5.89 11.17 5.66
C ASN A 37 -6.18 9.93 4.79
N ILE A 38 -5.51 8.82 5.07
CA ILE A 38 -5.78 7.54 4.41
C ILE A 38 -7.09 6.99 4.99
N PRO A 39 -8.09 6.65 4.15
CA PRO A 39 -9.35 6.10 4.61
C PRO A 39 -9.16 4.87 5.51
N PHE A 40 -9.99 4.73 6.55
CA PHE A 40 -9.87 3.67 7.56
C PHE A 40 -9.69 2.27 6.98
N VAL A 41 -10.54 1.86 6.02
CA VAL A 41 -10.48 0.53 5.39
C VAL A 41 -9.23 0.37 4.53
N PHE A 42 -8.70 1.46 3.96
CA PHE A 42 -7.45 1.41 3.21
C PHE A 42 -6.25 1.25 4.15
N LYS A 43 -6.25 1.90 5.33
CA LYS A 43 -5.24 1.61 6.37
C LYS A 43 -5.30 0.17 6.84
N GLU A 44 -6.48 -0.38 7.06
CA GLU A 44 -6.65 -1.79 7.40
C GLU A 44 -6.07 -2.71 6.31
N PHE A 45 -6.30 -2.42 5.02
CA PHE A 45 -5.65 -3.14 3.93
C PHE A 45 -4.12 -3.05 4.01
N LEU A 46 -3.56 -1.84 4.18
CA LEU A 46 -2.11 -1.65 4.25
C LEU A 46 -1.48 -2.39 5.43
N LEU A 47 -2.12 -2.37 6.60
CA LEU A 47 -1.65 -3.05 7.81
C LEU A 47 -1.81 -4.57 7.78
N THR A 48 -2.63 -5.11 6.88
CA THR A 48 -3.01 -6.53 6.93
C THR A 48 -2.64 -7.35 5.72
N VAL A 49 -2.34 -6.75 4.56
CA VAL A 49 -2.02 -7.48 3.32
C VAL A 49 -1.10 -6.73 2.33
N SER A 50 -0.52 -5.57 2.64
CA SER A 50 0.32 -4.85 1.65
C SER A 50 1.64 -5.54 1.30
N ASP A 51 2.04 -6.54 2.06
CA ASP A 51 3.22 -7.37 1.79
C ASP A 51 2.91 -8.60 0.91
N VAL A 52 1.65 -8.80 0.54
CA VAL A 52 1.22 -9.93 -0.29
C VAL A 52 1.56 -9.69 -1.76
N VAL A 53 2.23 -10.66 -2.38
CA VAL A 53 2.49 -10.72 -3.81
C VAL A 53 1.56 -11.75 -4.43
N TYR A 54 0.75 -11.34 -5.42
CA TYR A 54 -0.20 -12.23 -6.07
C TYR A 54 -0.60 -11.77 -7.48
N GLY A 55 -0.50 -12.69 -8.44
CA GLY A 55 -1.07 -12.48 -9.78
C GLY A 55 -0.33 -11.44 -10.63
N SER A 56 -1.06 -10.51 -11.24
CA SER A 56 -0.53 -9.55 -12.23
C SER A 56 -0.71 -8.09 -11.84
N LEU A 57 -1.09 -7.82 -10.59
CA LEU A 57 -1.24 -6.47 -10.04
C LEU A 57 -0.38 -6.36 -8.79
N GLU A 58 0.33 -5.25 -8.66
CA GLU A 58 1.15 -4.93 -7.51
C GLU A 58 0.54 -3.69 -6.84
N PRO A 59 -0.22 -3.85 -5.74
CA PRO A 59 -0.79 -2.73 -5.00
C PRO A 59 0.29 -1.82 -4.40
N VAL A 60 -0.10 -0.62 -3.99
CA VAL A 60 0.79 0.31 -3.30
C VAL A 60 1.31 -0.26 -1.98
N THR A 61 2.56 0.08 -1.66
CA THR A 61 3.25 -0.25 -0.41
C THR A 61 3.81 1.01 0.24
N VAL A 62 4.22 0.91 1.50
CA VAL A 62 4.70 2.07 2.28
C VAL A 62 6.01 1.82 3.02
N THR A 63 6.54 0.60 2.98
CA THR A 63 7.71 0.19 3.77
C THR A 63 9.05 0.35 3.04
N ASP A 64 9.05 0.32 1.70
CA ASP A 64 10.25 0.51 0.88
C ASP A 64 10.15 1.76 -0.02
N PRO A 65 10.84 2.86 0.33
CA PRO A 65 10.89 4.08 -0.49
C PRO A 65 11.57 3.92 -1.86
N GLN A 66 12.22 2.79 -2.15
CA GLN A 66 12.81 2.51 -3.46
C GLN A 66 11.88 1.65 -4.35
N SER A 67 10.77 1.14 -3.80
CA SER A 67 9.81 0.37 -4.57
C SER A 67 9.06 1.25 -5.57
N HIS A 68 8.80 0.73 -6.78
CA HIS A 68 7.92 1.40 -7.75
C HIS A 68 6.46 1.46 -7.29
N THR A 69 6.11 0.70 -6.24
CA THR A 69 4.79 0.73 -5.59
C THR A 69 4.74 1.66 -4.37
N TYR A 70 5.81 2.40 -4.06
CA TYR A 70 5.86 3.27 -2.88
C TYR A 70 4.79 4.37 -2.97
N LEU A 71 3.83 4.36 -2.04
CA LEU A 71 2.60 5.15 -2.12
C LEU A 71 2.86 6.65 -2.36
N PRO A 72 3.81 7.33 -1.70
CA PRO A 72 4.14 8.72 -2.01
C PRO A 72 4.51 8.98 -3.48
N ASP A 73 5.31 8.11 -4.08
CA ASP A 73 5.78 8.28 -5.47
C ASP A 73 4.68 7.93 -6.48
N VAL A 74 3.90 6.89 -6.18
CA VAL A 74 2.73 6.51 -6.99
C VAL A 74 1.68 7.62 -6.96
N ALA A 75 1.41 8.21 -5.78
CA ALA A 75 0.47 9.31 -5.63
C ALA A 75 0.93 10.56 -6.39
N ALA A 76 2.20 10.95 -6.26
CA ALA A 76 2.77 12.06 -7.02
C ALA A 76 2.59 11.86 -8.53
N THR A 77 2.95 10.67 -9.03
CA THR A 77 2.81 10.33 -10.45
C THR A 77 1.35 10.36 -10.90
N ALA A 78 0.44 9.77 -10.14
CA ALA A 78 -0.99 9.71 -10.46
C ALA A 78 -1.61 11.11 -10.51
N TRP A 79 -1.30 11.97 -9.54
CA TRP A 79 -1.81 13.35 -9.49
C TRP A 79 -1.26 14.20 -10.63
N ASP A 80 0.01 14.07 -10.98
CA ASP A 80 0.61 14.73 -12.15
C ASP A 80 -0.03 14.27 -13.46
N LEU A 81 -0.45 13.00 -13.53
CA LEU A 81 -1.20 12.42 -14.67
C LEU A 81 -2.69 12.80 -14.68
N GLY A 82 -3.17 13.58 -13.69
CA GLY A 82 -4.51 14.15 -13.67
C GLY A 82 -5.52 13.43 -12.77
N VAL A 83 -5.09 12.47 -11.95
CA VAL A 83 -5.95 11.93 -10.89
C VAL A 83 -6.27 13.05 -9.88
N PRO A 84 -7.54 13.26 -9.49
CA PRO A 84 -7.90 14.26 -8.49
C PRO A 84 -7.15 14.08 -7.18
N ARG A 85 -6.67 15.20 -6.59
CA ARG A 85 -5.81 15.20 -5.39
C ARG A 85 -6.47 14.60 -4.13
N GLU A 86 -7.79 14.57 -4.10
CA GLU A 86 -8.60 13.95 -3.05
C GLU A 86 -8.70 12.42 -3.14
N LEU A 87 -8.27 11.84 -4.28
CA LEU A 87 -8.22 10.40 -4.48
C LEU A 87 -6.79 9.89 -4.27
N ILE A 88 -6.67 8.82 -3.49
CA ILE A 88 -5.43 8.10 -3.27
C ILE A 88 -5.46 6.87 -4.19
N PRO A 89 -4.43 6.68 -5.05
CA PRO A 89 -4.35 5.54 -5.95
C PRO A 89 -4.15 4.20 -5.22
#